data_AF-A0A3A8N8W7-F1
#
_entry.id   AF-A0A3A8N8W7-F1
#
_cell.length_a   1.000
_cell.length_b   1.000
_cell.length_c   1.000
_cell.angle_alpha   90.00
_cell.angle_beta   90.00
_cell.angle_gamma   90.00
#
_symmetry.space_group_name_H-M   'P 1'
#
loop_
_entity.id
_entity.type
_entity.pdbx_description
1 polymer ?
#
loop_
_entity_poly.entity_id
_entity_poly.type
_entity_poly.pdbx_seq_one_letter_code
_entity_poly.pdbx_strand_id
1 'polypeptide(L)'
;MPSRPASPEAPSSSFLTDVSRFLGAFRWAFMPMGLLALVAVGVHAAADTLDDRLLTAVDRLDSVFDGFVGQYPATASLVDWVSLETRTRLARALTLAWELAADLLLALPALGYREVAAPAPREAWRTVGLSEPSEPSSWKALLQRCLRRPTSMRWVRPLATAGVVLAGACTVARLVQGTVYLSWRPLFGDTVADLSARGLAVAALCGVSVSLGWRAVLRNLQHADAACAAVGPRRAWTRGLLGCVLVAPLGLAAVWDAAPVLSFLR
;
A
#
# COMPACT_ATOMS: atom_id res chain seq x y z
N MET A 1 -0.60 39.41 -57.52
CA MET A 1 -0.27 38.11 -56.89
C MET A 1 -0.52 38.21 -55.40
N PRO A 2 -1.38 37.39 -54.79
CA PRO A 2 -1.59 37.45 -53.35
C PRO A 2 -0.41 36.81 -52.61
N SER A 3 0.11 37.52 -51.62
CA SER A 3 1.20 37.11 -50.73
C SER A 3 0.78 35.93 -49.84
N ARG A 4 1.63 34.89 -49.79
CA ARG A 4 1.49 33.78 -48.82
C ARG A 4 1.58 34.35 -47.39
N PRO A 5 0.71 33.95 -46.45
CA PRO A 5 0.96 34.22 -45.04
C PRO A 5 2.18 33.42 -44.59
N ALA A 6 3.04 34.07 -43.81
CA ALA A 6 4.22 33.46 -43.21
C ALA A 6 3.81 32.26 -42.34
N SER A 7 4.55 31.16 -42.48
CA SER A 7 4.44 30.00 -41.59
C SER A 7 4.65 30.45 -40.14
N PRO A 8 3.80 30.04 -39.18
CA PRO A 8 4.06 30.34 -37.78
C PRO A 8 5.33 29.59 -37.35
N GLU A 9 6.31 30.34 -36.84
CA GLU A 9 7.49 29.79 -36.18
C GLU A 9 7.03 28.78 -35.11
N ALA A 10 7.57 27.56 -35.19
CA ALA A 10 7.34 26.54 -34.18
C ALA A 10 7.84 27.08 -32.83
N PRO A 11 7.03 27.08 -31.76
CA PRO A 11 7.50 27.56 -30.47
C PRO A 11 8.65 26.67 -30.01
N SER A 12 9.78 27.29 -29.66
CA SER A 12 10.92 26.62 -29.04
C SER A 12 10.43 25.88 -27.78
N SER A 13 10.56 24.56 -27.76
CA SER A 13 10.21 23.78 -26.58
C SER A 13 11.12 24.23 -25.44
N SER A 14 10.54 24.70 -24.34
CA SER A 14 11.33 25.03 -23.17
C SER A 14 11.95 23.73 -22.63
N PHE A 15 13.19 23.79 -22.16
CA PHE A 15 13.87 22.65 -21.53
C PHE A 15 13.00 21.98 -20.45
N LEU A 16 12.22 22.76 -19.70
CA LEU A 16 11.26 22.26 -18.70
C LEU A 16 10.13 21.43 -19.34
N THR A 17 9.67 21.79 -20.53
CA THR A 17 8.67 21.03 -21.29
C THR A 17 9.26 19.69 -21.77
N ASP A 18 10.51 19.68 -22.22
CA ASP A 18 11.17 18.45 -22.67
C ASP A 18 11.53 17.54 -21.49
N VAL A 19 11.98 18.09 -20.37
CA VAL A 19 12.18 17.35 -19.11
C VAL A 19 10.86 16.81 -18.58
N SER A 20 9.78 17.60 -18.57
CA SER A 20 8.47 17.11 -18.12
C SER A 20 7.90 16.02 -19.04
N ARG A 21 8.12 16.11 -20.36
CA ARG A 21 7.73 15.10 -21.35
C ARG A 21 8.56 13.82 -21.16
N PHE A 22 9.85 13.95 -20.90
CA PHE A 22 10.75 12.83 -20.59
C PHE A 22 10.35 12.14 -19.28
N LEU A 23 10.18 12.89 -18.19
CA LEU A 23 9.69 12.37 -16.90
C LEU A 23 8.30 11.74 -17.05
N GLY A 24 7.44 12.33 -17.87
CA GLY A 24 6.13 11.80 -18.22
C GLY A 24 6.19 10.45 -18.94
N ALA A 25 7.20 10.25 -19.81
CA ALA A 25 7.42 8.98 -20.51
C ALA A 25 7.89 7.86 -19.55
N PHE A 26 8.70 8.19 -18.55
CA PHE A 26 9.18 7.23 -17.56
C PHE A 26 8.17 6.93 -16.43
N ARG A 27 7.20 7.82 -16.22
CA ARG A 27 6.19 7.73 -15.17
C ARG A 27 5.42 6.41 -15.17
N TRP A 28 5.21 5.81 -16.34
CA TRP A 28 4.52 4.52 -16.47
C TRP A 28 5.25 3.36 -15.75
N ALA A 29 6.58 3.40 -15.65
CA ALA A 29 7.34 2.40 -14.92
C ALA A 29 7.50 2.77 -13.43
N PHE A 30 7.80 4.03 -13.14
CA PHE A 30 8.04 4.48 -11.76
C PHE A 30 6.78 4.48 -10.89
N MET A 31 5.61 4.78 -11.44
CA MET A 31 4.38 4.82 -10.65
C MET A 31 3.99 3.45 -10.10
N PRO A 32 3.84 2.38 -10.90
CA PRO A 32 3.56 1.04 -10.39
C PRO A 32 4.61 0.56 -9.40
N MET A 33 5.90 0.82 -9.69
CA MET A 33 7.00 0.44 -8.79
C MET A 33 6.97 1.19 -7.46
N GLY A 34 6.68 2.50 -7.49
CA GLY A 34 6.53 3.30 -6.28
C GLY A 34 5.34 2.88 -5.43
N LEU A 35 4.21 2.53 -6.06
CA LEU A 35 3.04 1.99 -5.37
C LEU A 35 3.33 0.62 -4.76
N LEU A 36 3.99 -0.27 -5.51
CA LEU A 36 4.39 -1.59 -5.04
C LEU A 36 5.36 -1.46 -3.87
N ALA A 37 6.41 -0.64 -3.99
CA ALA A 37 7.39 -0.44 -2.94
C ALA A 37 6.76 0.16 -1.68
N LEU A 38 5.87 1.14 -1.80
CA LEU A 38 5.19 1.73 -0.65
C LEU A 38 4.33 0.69 0.08
N VAL A 39 3.59 -0.13 -0.67
CA VAL A 39 2.78 -1.21 -0.08
C VAL A 39 3.70 -2.23 0.58
N ALA A 40 4.74 -2.71 -0.10
CA ALA A 40 5.67 -3.71 0.44
C ALA A 40 6.35 -3.24 1.73
N VAL A 41 6.88 -2.00 1.75
CA VAL A 41 7.47 -1.42 2.98
C VAL A 41 6.44 -1.32 4.11
N GLY A 42 5.20 -1.00 3.78
CA GLY A 42 4.11 -0.98 4.75
C GLY A 42 3.72 -2.37 5.27
N VAL A 43 3.70 -3.37 4.40
CA VAL A 43 3.40 -4.76 4.74
C VAL A 43 4.50 -5.30 5.65
N HIS A 44 5.77 -5.07 5.28
CA HIS A 44 6.93 -5.41 6.09
C HIS A 44 6.84 -4.81 7.50
N ALA A 45 6.61 -3.49 7.59
CA ALA A 45 6.49 -2.82 8.89
C ALA A 45 5.31 -3.35 9.75
N ALA A 46 4.23 -3.83 9.13
CA ALA A 46 3.11 -4.44 9.83
C ALA A 46 3.35 -5.92 10.16
N ALA A 47 4.16 -6.62 9.37
CA ALA A 47 4.56 -8.00 9.61
C ALA A 47 5.52 -8.09 10.80
N ASP A 48 6.43 -7.13 10.96
CA ASP A 48 7.31 -7.04 12.14
C ASP A 48 6.51 -6.99 13.44
N THR A 49 5.42 -6.23 13.49
CA THR A 49 4.56 -6.16 14.69
C THR A 49 3.67 -7.40 14.87
N LEU A 50 3.40 -8.13 13.78
CA LEU A 50 2.72 -9.42 13.84
C LEU A 50 3.65 -10.54 14.31
N ASP A 51 4.96 -10.47 14.04
CA ASP A 51 5.94 -11.48 14.48
C ASP A 51 5.91 -11.66 15.99
N ASP A 52 5.96 -10.55 16.74
CA ASP A 52 5.89 -10.55 18.20
C ASP A 52 4.58 -11.16 18.73
N ARG A 53 3.47 -10.88 18.04
CA ARG A 53 2.13 -11.42 18.39
C ARG A 53 2.01 -12.90 18.07
N LEU A 54 2.59 -13.33 16.94
CA LEU A 54 2.62 -14.74 16.52
C LEU A 54 3.50 -15.56 17.46
N LEU A 55 4.67 -15.04 17.85
CA LEU A 55 5.52 -15.68 18.86
C LEU A 55 4.75 -15.87 20.17
N THR A 56 4.09 -14.82 20.65
CA THR A 56 3.26 -14.89 21.87
C THR A 56 2.12 -15.92 21.73
N ALA A 57 1.51 -16.04 20.55
CA ALA A 57 0.46 -17.02 20.30
C ALA A 57 1.01 -18.46 20.28
N VAL A 58 2.16 -18.68 19.64
CA VAL A 58 2.85 -19.98 19.61
C VAL A 58 3.23 -20.40 21.03
N ASP A 59 3.79 -19.49 21.83
CA ASP A 59 4.14 -19.77 23.23
C ASP A 59 2.92 -20.08 24.11
N ARG A 60 1.79 -19.41 23.88
CA ARG A 60 0.53 -19.73 24.57
C ARG A 60 -0.03 -21.09 24.16
N LEU A 61 0.04 -21.46 22.89
CA LEU A 61 -0.42 -22.77 22.43
C LEU A 61 0.45 -23.89 23.00
N ASP A 62 1.76 -23.68 23.02
CA ASP A 62 2.75 -24.61 23.58
C ASP A 62 2.53 -24.80 25.08
N SER A 63 2.41 -23.72 25.86
CA SER A 63 2.12 -23.82 27.30
C SER A 63 0.77 -24.49 27.62
N VAL A 64 -0.27 -24.30 26.80
CA VAL A 64 -1.54 -25.02 26.97
C VAL A 64 -1.38 -26.51 26.65
N PHE A 65 -0.62 -26.83 25.61
CA PHE A 65 -0.31 -28.22 25.25
C PHE A 65 0.47 -28.91 26.36
N ASP A 66 1.56 -28.31 26.85
CA ASP A 66 2.34 -28.81 27.97
C ASP A 66 1.49 -28.97 29.23
N GLY A 67 0.62 -28.00 29.51
CA GLY A 67 -0.31 -28.05 30.63
C GLY A 67 -1.36 -29.16 30.54
N PHE A 68 -1.75 -29.60 29.33
CA PHE A 68 -2.68 -30.71 29.11
C PHE A 68 -1.96 -32.06 29.14
N VAL A 69 -0.83 -32.15 28.45
CA VAL A 69 -0.04 -33.37 28.26
C VAL A 69 0.74 -33.74 29.53
N GLY A 70 1.19 -32.75 30.29
CA GLY A 70 1.85 -32.94 31.59
C GLY A 70 0.93 -33.48 32.69
N GLN A 71 -0.39 -33.50 32.48
CA GLN A 71 -1.34 -34.11 33.43
C GLN A 71 -1.30 -35.64 33.41
N TYR A 72 -0.76 -36.25 32.35
CA TYR A 72 -0.72 -37.70 32.18
C TYR A 72 0.72 -38.21 32.24
N PRO A 73 1.05 -39.15 33.16
CA PRO A 73 2.40 -39.71 33.28
C PRO A 73 2.91 -40.39 31.99
N ALA A 74 2.00 -40.96 31.21
CA ALA A 74 2.30 -41.62 29.95
C ALA A 74 2.77 -40.65 28.84
N THR A 75 2.47 -39.37 28.97
CA THR A 75 2.80 -38.36 27.97
C THR A 75 3.74 -37.28 28.51
N ALA A 76 4.23 -37.40 29.74
CA ALA A 76 5.16 -36.45 30.35
C ALA A 76 6.44 -36.23 29.55
N SER A 77 6.88 -37.20 28.74
CA SER A 77 8.04 -37.06 27.84
C SER A 77 7.79 -36.19 26.61
N LEU A 78 6.55 -35.77 26.36
CA LEU A 78 6.16 -34.88 25.25
C LEU A 78 6.12 -33.41 25.68
N VAL A 79 6.23 -33.12 26.98
CA VAL A 79 6.39 -31.77 27.52
C VAL A 79 7.77 -31.23 27.09
N ASP A 80 7.85 -29.95 26.69
CA ASP A 80 9.06 -29.31 26.16
C ASP A 80 9.62 -29.95 24.86
N TRP A 81 8.81 -30.72 24.13
CA TRP A 81 9.27 -31.32 22.87
C TRP A 81 9.63 -30.26 21.82
N VAL A 82 8.98 -29.09 21.89
CA VAL A 82 9.24 -27.96 20.98
C VAL A 82 10.11 -26.91 21.69
N SER A 83 11.41 -26.94 21.40
CA SER A 83 12.35 -25.96 21.95
C SER A 83 11.97 -24.52 21.58
N LEU A 84 12.35 -23.56 22.43
CA LEU A 84 12.15 -22.12 22.19
C LEU A 84 12.72 -21.68 20.83
N GLU A 85 13.87 -22.24 20.44
CA GLU A 85 14.48 -21.98 19.13
C GLU A 85 13.57 -22.43 17.98
N THR A 86 12.94 -23.61 18.11
CA THR A 86 12.01 -24.13 17.10
C THR A 86 10.76 -23.27 17.02
N ARG A 87 10.19 -22.85 18.16
CA ARG A 87 9.05 -21.92 18.22
C ARG A 87 9.35 -20.59 17.55
N THR A 88 10.52 -20.02 17.82
CA THR A 88 10.97 -18.76 17.22
C THR A 88 11.14 -18.90 15.70
N ARG A 89 11.75 -20.00 15.23
CA ARG A 89 11.89 -20.27 13.79
C ARG A 89 10.54 -20.45 13.11
N LEU A 90 9.60 -21.15 13.75
CA LEU A 90 8.25 -21.36 13.24
C LEU A 90 7.49 -20.03 13.14
N ALA A 91 7.52 -19.19 14.18
CA ALA A 91 6.89 -17.87 14.18
C ALA A 91 7.40 -17.02 13.01
N ARG A 92 8.74 -16.89 12.87
CA ARG A 92 9.35 -16.13 11.76
C ARG A 92 8.99 -16.68 10.38
N ALA A 93 8.96 -17.99 10.21
CA ALA A 93 8.58 -18.61 8.94
C ALA A 93 7.10 -18.35 8.60
N LEU A 94 6.21 -18.40 9.60
CA LEU A 94 4.81 -18.05 9.44
C LEU A 94 4.63 -16.56 9.12
N THR A 95 5.35 -15.68 9.81
CA THR A 95 5.36 -14.24 9.55
C THR A 95 5.81 -13.96 8.11
N LEU A 96 6.91 -14.56 7.66
CA LEU A 96 7.40 -14.40 6.28
C LEU A 96 6.39 -14.89 5.24
N ALA A 97 5.78 -16.05 5.47
CA ALA A 97 4.75 -16.57 4.56
C ALA A 97 3.54 -15.64 4.51
N TRP A 98 3.17 -15.06 5.66
CA TRP A 98 2.07 -14.09 5.76
C TRP A 98 2.39 -12.78 5.05
N GLU A 99 3.60 -12.24 5.24
CA GLU A 99 4.12 -11.05 4.58
C GLU A 99 4.05 -11.21 3.05
N LEU A 100 4.63 -12.28 2.51
CA LEU A 100 4.63 -12.57 1.07
C LEU A 100 3.21 -12.73 0.51
N ALA A 101 2.32 -13.38 1.25
CA ALA A 101 0.93 -13.52 0.84
C ALA A 101 0.19 -12.17 0.84
N ALA A 102 0.44 -11.30 1.83
CA ALA A 102 -0.13 -9.96 1.89
C ALA A 102 0.40 -9.08 0.76
N ASP A 103 1.69 -9.13 0.45
CA ASP A 103 2.28 -8.44 -0.70
C ASP A 103 1.63 -8.88 -2.02
N LEU A 104 1.46 -10.18 -2.23
CA LEU A 104 0.79 -10.68 -3.42
C LEU A 104 -0.65 -10.18 -3.52
N LEU A 105 -1.36 -10.06 -2.39
CA LEU A 105 -2.77 -9.65 -2.37
C LEU A 105 -2.96 -8.14 -2.49
N LEU A 106 -2.05 -7.33 -1.95
CA LEU A 106 -2.17 -5.87 -1.86
C LEU A 106 -1.32 -5.11 -2.88
N ALA A 107 -0.11 -5.59 -3.17
CA ALA A 107 0.83 -4.91 -4.05
C ALA A 107 0.64 -5.32 -5.52
N LEU A 108 0.27 -6.57 -5.80
CA LEU A 108 0.06 -7.04 -7.18
C LEU A 108 -0.99 -6.23 -7.96
N PRO A 109 -2.12 -5.78 -7.36
CA PRO A 109 -3.04 -4.86 -8.03
C PRO A 109 -2.39 -3.57 -8.54
N ALA A 110 -1.30 -3.11 -7.92
CA ALA A 110 -0.54 -1.93 -8.33
C ALA A 110 0.25 -2.14 -9.63
N LEU A 111 0.68 -3.37 -9.96
CA LEU A 111 1.33 -3.68 -11.24
C LEU A 111 0.39 -3.48 -12.44
N GLY A 112 -0.91 -3.67 -12.22
CA GLY A 112 -1.93 -3.38 -13.23
C GLY A 112 -2.28 -1.88 -13.35
N TYR A 113 -1.62 -0.98 -12.60
CA TYR A 113 -1.90 0.44 -12.66
C TYR A 113 -1.63 0.97 -14.07
N ARG A 114 -2.71 1.42 -14.72
CA ARG A 114 -2.65 2.18 -15.97
C ARG A 114 -3.12 3.57 -15.67
N GLU A 115 -2.24 4.53 -15.86
CA GLU A 115 -2.62 5.92 -15.79
C GLU A 115 -3.47 6.21 -17.02
N VAL A 116 -4.76 6.52 -16.83
CA VAL A 116 -5.61 6.99 -17.93
C VAL A 116 -4.95 8.26 -18.44
N ALA A 117 -4.36 8.20 -19.64
CA ALA A 117 -3.75 9.35 -20.26
C ALA A 117 -4.78 10.48 -20.27
N ALA A 118 -4.37 11.70 -19.89
CA ALA A 118 -5.21 12.87 -20.14
C ALA A 118 -5.60 12.84 -21.63
N PRO A 119 -6.87 13.07 -21.99
CA PRO A 119 -7.29 13.03 -23.37
C PRO A 119 -6.37 13.97 -24.16
N ALA A 120 -5.63 13.41 -25.11
CA ALA A 120 -4.85 14.22 -26.02
C ALA A 120 -5.80 15.21 -26.69
N PRO A 121 -5.46 16.51 -26.84
CA PRO A 121 -6.33 17.50 -27.47
C PRO A 121 -6.49 17.29 -28.98
N ARG A 122 -6.36 16.05 -29.47
CA ARG A 122 -6.55 15.68 -30.87
C ARG A 122 -7.83 14.86 -30.99
N GLU A 123 -8.82 15.51 -31.60
CA GLU A 123 -9.96 14.90 -32.31
C GLU A 123 -11.24 14.65 -31.50
N ALA A 124 -11.74 15.69 -30.83
CA ALA A 124 -13.14 15.77 -30.38
C ALA A 124 -14.19 15.68 -31.52
N TRP A 125 -13.77 15.53 -32.79
CA TRP A 125 -14.63 15.49 -33.97
C TRP A 125 -14.68 14.12 -34.68
N ARG A 126 -13.86 13.12 -34.29
CA ARG A 126 -13.88 11.79 -34.95
C ARG A 126 -14.68 10.71 -34.22
N THR A 127 -15.09 10.93 -32.97
CA THR A 127 -15.78 9.92 -32.16
C THR A 127 -17.31 10.00 -32.22
N VAL A 128 -17.88 10.30 -33.39
CA VAL A 128 -19.35 10.23 -33.60
C VAL A 128 -19.79 8.85 -34.13
N GLY A 129 -18.85 7.95 -34.47
CA GLY A 129 -19.19 6.72 -35.19
C GLY A 129 -19.33 5.43 -34.37
N LEU A 130 -18.46 5.18 -33.39
CA LEU A 130 -18.39 3.88 -32.71
C LEU A 130 -17.83 4.10 -31.30
N SER A 131 -18.69 4.18 -30.30
CA SER A 131 -18.28 4.22 -28.91
C SER A 131 -19.17 3.28 -28.12
N GLU A 132 -18.61 2.13 -27.74
CA GLU A 132 -19.09 1.45 -26.54
C GLU A 132 -18.90 2.40 -25.34
N PRO A 133 -19.88 2.53 -24.43
CA PRO A 133 -19.82 3.49 -23.36
C PRO A 133 -18.95 2.95 -22.22
N SER A 134 -17.63 3.04 -22.36
CA SER A 134 -16.75 3.03 -21.18
C SER A 134 -16.66 4.45 -20.65
N GLU A 135 -17.69 4.91 -19.94
CA GLU A 135 -17.60 6.16 -19.19
C GLU A 135 -16.40 6.09 -18.23
N PRO A 136 -15.61 7.17 -18.09
CA PRO A 136 -14.62 7.27 -17.04
C PRO A 136 -15.36 7.27 -15.70
N SER A 137 -15.47 6.12 -15.04
CA SER A 137 -16.18 6.05 -13.77
C SER A 137 -15.44 6.90 -12.74
N SER A 138 -15.98 8.10 -12.47
CA SER A 138 -15.49 9.00 -11.44
C SER A 138 -15.33 8.24 -10.12
N TRP A 139 -14.27 8.52 -9.35
CA TRP A 139 -14.00 7.83 -8.07
C TRP A 139 -15.21 7.87 -7.13
N LYS A 140 -16.03 8.94 -7.20
CA LYS A 140 -17.28 9.09 -6.47
C LYS A 140 -18.29 8.00 -6.84
N ALA A 141 -18.45 7.72 -8.13
CA ALA A 141 -19.34 6.68 -8.62
C ALA A 141 -18.88 5.29 -8.18
N LEU A 142 -17.56 5.05 -8.21
CA LEU A 142 -16.97 3.79 -7.76
C LEU A 142 -17.16 3.58 -6.25
N LEU A 143 -16.93 4.61 -5.43
CA LEU A 143 -17.21 4.58 -4.00
C LEU A 143 -18.71 4.35 -3.74
N GLN A 144 -19.59 5.08 -4.43
CA GLN A 144 -21.03 4.92 -4.30
C GLN A 144 -21.51 3.50 -4.66
N ARG A 145 -20.92 2.87 -5.69
CA ARG A 145 -21.20 1.46 -6.03
C ARG A 145 -20.77 0.52 -4.91
N CYS A 146 -19.60 0.73 -4.32
CA CYS A 146 -19.10 -0.10 -3.22
C CYS A 146 -19.94 0.07 -1.95
N LEU A 147 -20.39 1.29 -1.66
CA LEU A 147 -21.31 1.57 -0.56
C LEU A 147 -22.68 0.89 -0.75
N ARG A 148 -23.22 0.90 -1.98
CA ARG A 148 -24.53 0.30 -2.30
C ARG A 148 -24.50 -1.23 -2.38
N ARG A 149 -23.34 -1.84 -2.62
CA ARG A 149 -23.17 -3.30 -2.72
C ARG A 149 -21.95 -3.74 -1.89
N PRO A 150 -22.06 -3.69 -0.54
CA PRO A 150 -20.96 -4.05 0.33
C PRO A 150 -20.62 -5.52 0.16
N THR A 151 -19.33 -5.81 0.00
CA THR A 151 -18.77 -7.17 0.09
C THR A 151 -17.51 -7.10 0.94
N SER A 152 -17.11 -8.24 1.52
CA SER A 152 -15.87 -8.35 2.30
C SER A 152 -14.66 -7.78 1.53
N MET A 153 -14.50 -8.18 0.26
CA MET A 153 -13.40 -7.77 -0.59
C MET A 153 -13.40 -6.26 -0.91
N ARG A 154 -14.58 -5.63 -1.09
CA ARG A 154 -14.71 -4.19 -1.39
C ARG A 154 -14.38 -3.28 -0.21
N TRP A 155 -14.41 -3.81 1.02
CA TRP A 155 -14.12 -3.04 2.24
C TRP A 155 -12.78 -3.41 2.84
N VAL A 156 -12.54 -4.69 3.07
CA VAL A 156 -11.36 -5.16 3.80
C VAL A 156 -10.07 -4.83 3.04
N ARG A 157 -10.02 -5.10 1.73
CA ARG A 157 -8.79 -4.86 0.96
C ARG A 157 -8.42 -3.37 0.91
N PRO A 158 -9.31 -2.44 0.50
CA PRO A 158 -8.94 -1.02 0.45
C PRO A 158 -8.61 -0.43 1.82
N LEU A 159 -9.31 -0.84 2.89
CA LEU A 159 -9.01 -0.40 4.24
C LEU A 159 -7.66 -0.92 4.72
N ALA A 160 -7.35 -2.20 4.49
CA ALA A 160 -6.06 -2.74 4.84
C ALA A 160 -4.93 -2.15 3.99
N THR A 161 -5.15 -1.91 2.68
CA THR A 161 -4.22 -1.14 1.86
C THR A 161 -3.99 0.25 2.44
N ALA A 162 -5.03 0.93 2.92
CA ALA A 162 -4.88 2.26 3.53
C ALA A 162 -4.03 2.21 4.80
N GLY A 163 -4.25 1.21 5.67
CA GLY A 163 -3.44 1.00 6.86
C GLY A 163 -1.97 0.72 6.54
N VAL A 164 -1.73 -0.22 5.62
CA VAL A 164 -0.38 -0.58 5.13
C VAL A 164 0.34 0.60 4.50
N VAL A 165 -0.33 1.33 3.61
CA VAL A 165 0.21 2.55 2.98
C VAL A 165 0.59 3.59 4.03
N LEU A 166 -0.26 3.77 5.05
CA LEU A 166 0.02 4.71 6.13
C LEU A 166 1.26 4.28 6.92
N ALA A 167 1.36 2.99 7.28
CA ALA A 167 2.54 2.43 7.93
C ALA A 167 3.82 2.64 7.08
N GLY A 168 3.75 2.34 5.77
CA GLY A 168 4.85 2.57 4.83
C GLY A 168 5.25 4.04 4.75
N ALA A 169 4.28 4.95 4.69
CA ALA A 169 4.54 6.38 4.68
C ALA A 169 5.16 6.89 6.00
N CYS A 170 4.75 6.34 7.15
CA CYS A 170 5.42 6.60 8.44
C CYS A 170 6.86 6.09 8.46
N THR A 171 7.15 4.93 7.86
CA THR A 171 8.51 4.42 7.74
C THR A 171 9.38 5.33 6.86
N VAL A 172 8.88 5.80 5.73
CA VAL A 172 9.58 6.80 4.90
C VAL A 172 9.80 8.10 5.68
N ALA A 173 8.79 8.60 6.39
CA ALA A 173 8.90 9.82 7.18
C ALA A 173 9.94 9.69 8.31
N ARG A 174 10.00 8.56 9.03
CA ARG A 174 11.03 8.27 10.04
C ARG A 174 12.43 8.27 9.43
N LEU A 175 12.59 7.69 8.25
CA LEU A 175 13.87 7.67 7.54
C LEU A 175 14.30 9.09 7.15
N VAL A 176 13.38 9.91 6.63
CA VAL A 176 13.64 11.33 6.34
C VAL A 176 14.01 12.09 7.61
N GLN A 177 13.27 11.90 8.71
CA GLN A 177 13.56 12.57 9.98
C GLN A 177 14.97 12.23 10.48
N GLY A 178 15.31 10.94 10.54
CA GLY A 178 16.61 10.48 11.05
C GLY A 178 17.78 10.94 10.18
N THR A 179 17.63 10.88 8.86
CA THR A 179 18.68 11.30 7.92
C THR A 179 18.93 12.81 7.97
N VAL A 180 17.87 13.62 7.98
CA VAL A 180 18.00 15.08 8.08
C VAL A 180 18.58 15.48 9.43
N TYR A 181 18.06 14.94 10.53
CA TYR A 181 18.53 15.28 11.87
C TYR A 181 20.03 15.00 12.02
N LEU A 182 20.47 13.77 11.70
CA LEU A 182 21.88 13.39 11.83
C LEU A 182 22.81 14.21 10.93
N SER A 183 22.34 14.59 9.74
CA SER A 183 23.13 15.36 8.77
C SER A 183 23.25 16.83 9.16
N TRP A 184 22.19 17.42 9.74
CA TRP A 184 22.11 18.86 10.01
C TRP A 184 22.49 19.23 11.43
N ARG A 185 22.39 18.29 12.38
CA ARG A 185 22.77 18.51 13.79
C ARG A 185 24.18 19.06 13.96
N PRO A 186 25.23 18.57 13.26
CA PRO A 186 26.58 19.11 13.39
C PRO A 186 26.73 20.53 12.83
N LEU A 187 25.86 20.94 11.90
CA LEU A 187 25.97 22.20 11.16
C LEU A 187 25.14 23.33 11.80
N PHE A 188 23.94 23.01 12.27
CA PHE A 188 22.94 24.00 12.71
C PHE A 188 22.55 23.86 14.19
N GLY A 189 23.13 22.90 14.90
CA GLY A 189 22.80 22.59 16.28
C GLY A 189 21.52 21.75 16.43
N ASP A 190 21.22 21.38 17.67
CA ASP A 190 20.19 20.38 18.02
C ASP A 190 18.77 20.85 17.66
N THR A 191 18.39 22.06 18.10
CA THR A 191 17.03 22.59 17.97
C THR A 191 16.61 22.80 16.52
N VAL A 192 17.49 23.38 15.69
CA VAL A 192 17.18 23.67 14.28
C VAL A 192 17.12 22.39 13.47
N ALA A 193 18.04 21.45 13.73
CA ALA A 193 18.04 20.15 13.08
C ALA A 193 16.78 19.34 13.42
N ASP A 194 16.35 19.32 14.69
CA ASP A 194 15.14 18.61 15.12
C ASP A 194 13.88 19.20 14.49
N LEU A 195 13.69 20.53 14.57
CA LEU A 195 12.52 21.19 13.99
C LEU A 195 12.43 20.96 12.47
N SER A 196 13.56 21.09 11.78
CA SER A 196 13.63 20.88 10.33
C SER A 196 13.35 19.43 9.95
N ALA A 197 13.93 18.48 10.69
CA ALA A 197 13.73 17.05 10.47
C ALA A 197 12.26 16.66 10.66
N ARG A 198 11.60 17.14 11.72
CA ARG A 198 10.17 16.89 11.95
C ARG A 198 9.29 17.51 10.86
N GLY A 199 9.56 18.76 10.49
CA GLY A 199 8.83 19.43 9.41
C GLY A 199 8.92 18.67 8.07
N LEU A 200 10.12 18.22 7.71
CA LEU A 200 10.35 17.41 6.51
C LEU A 200 9.73 16.02 6.62
N ALA A 201 9.72 15.40 7.80
CA ALA A 201 9.06 14.12 8.03
C ALA A 201 7.54 14.21 7.80
N VAL A 202 6.89 15.24 8.35
CA VAL A 202 5.46 15.50 8.12
C VAL A 202 5.20 15.78 6.63
N ALA A 203 6.04 16.58 5.98
CA ALA A 203 5.92 16.84 4.55
C ALA A 203 6.06 15.55 3.72
N ALA A 204 7.00 14.67 4.07
CA ALA A 204 7.19 13.37 3.42
C ALA A 204 5.97 12.45 3.64
N LEU A 205 5.47 12.36 4.88
CA LEU A 205 4.27 11.59 5.21
C LEU A 205 3.07 12.02 4.37
N CYS A 206 2.77 13.32 4.36
CA CYS A 206 1.67 13.88 3.57
C CYS A 206 1.89 13.70 2.07
N GLY A 207 3.10 13.99 1.59
CA GLY A 207 3.47 13.87 0.18
C GLY A 207 3.30 12.45 -0.35
N VAL A 208 3.84 11.46 0.35
CA VAL A 208 3.73 10.03 0.00
C VAL A 208 2.27 9.56 0.06
N SER A 209 1.55 9.94 1.12
CA SER A 209 0.14 9.55 1.30
C SER A 209 -0.76 10.07 0.17
N VAL A 210 -0.60 11.33 -0.22
CA VAL A 210 -1.42 11.96 -1.28
C VAL A 210 -1.00 11.51 -2.67
N SER A 211 0.31 11.44 -2.96
CA SER A 211 0.81 11.15 -4.30
C SER A 211 0.72 9.66 -4.66
N LEU A 212 1.03 8.77 -3.72
CA LEU A 212 1.09 7.32 -3.94
C LEU A 212 -0.02 6.61 -3.16
N GLY A 213 -0.19 6.94 -1.89
CA GLY A 213 -1.07 6.20 -0.99
C GLY A 213 -2.52 6.15 -1.45
N TRP A 214 -3.09 7.31 -1.79
CA TRP A 214 -4.45 7.40 -2.33
C TRP A 214 -4.63 6.58 -3.61
N ARG A 215 -3.62 6.57 -4.50
CA ARG A 215 -3.64 5.81 -5.75
C ARG A 215 -3.63 4.30 -5.49
N ALA A 216 -2.83 3.84 -4.52
CA ALA A 216 -2.78 2.42 -4.13
C ALA A 216 -4.13 1.94 -3.58
N VAL A 217 -4.78 2.75 -2.74
CA VAL A 217 -6.10 2.45 -2.17
C VAL A 217 -7.17 2.40 -3.27
N LEU A 218 -7.23 3.42 -4.13
CA LEU A 218 -8.17 3.45 -5.24
C LEU A 218 -7.96 2.27 -6.20
N ARG A 219 -6.72 1.89 -6.47
CA ARG A 219 -6.41 0.76 -7.34
C ARG A 219 -6.87 -0.56 -6.74
N ASN A 220 -6.68 -0.76 -5.44
CA ASN A 220 -7.20 -1.93 -4.74
C ASN A 220 -8.73 -1.97 -4.72
N LEU A 221 -9.38 -0.81 -4.56
CA LEU A 221 -10.85 -0.70 -4.63
C LEU A 221 -11.38 -1.01 -6.03
N GLN A 222 -10.73 -0.51 -7.10
CA GLN A 222 -11.05 -0.86 -8.49
C GLN A 222 -10.89 -2.35 -8.77
N HIS A 223 -9.79 -2.95 -8.30
CA HIS A 223 -9.55 -4.37 -8.46
C HIS A 223 -10.59 -5.22 -7.72
N ALA A 224 -10.94 -4.85 -6.49
CA ALA A 224 -11.98 -5.51 -5.71
C ALA A 224 -13.36 -5.38 -6.37
N ASP A 225 -13.71 -4.20 -6.90
CA ASP A 225 -14.97 -3.97 -7.61
C ASP A 225 -15.06 -4.83 -8.87
N ALA A 226 -14.01 -4.85 -9.69
CA ALA A 226 -13.95 -5.67 -10.91
C ALA A 226 -14.02 -7.17 -10.61
N ALA A 227 -13.29 -7.64 -9.59
CA ALA A 227 -13.31 -9.05 -9.19
C ALA A 227 -14.67 -9.51 -8.64
N CYS A 228 -15.38 -8.62 -7.93
CA CYS A 228 -16.74 -8.88 -7.46
C CYS A 228 -17.77 -8.78 -8.58
N ALA A 229 -17.60 -7.88 -9.54
CA ALA A 229 -18.51 -7.72 -10.69
C ALA A 229 -18.42 -8.90 -11.67
N ALA A 230 -17.25 -9.53 -11.79
CA ALA A 230 -17.05 -10.72 -12.61
C ALA A 230 -17.80 -11.96 -12.09
N VAL A 231 -18.33 -11.92 -10.85
CA VAL A 231 -19.12 -13.00 -10.27
C VAL A 231 -20.52 -12.53 -9.89
N GLY A 232 -21.49 -13.44 -9.98
CA GLY A 232 -22.86 -13.14 -9.55
C GLY A 232 -22.95 -12.73 -8.07
N PRO A 233 -24.03 -12.05 -7.65
CA PRO A 233 -24.14 -11.39 -6.34
C PRO A 233 -23.98 -12.35 -5.15
N ARG A 234 -24.42 -13.61 -5.27
CA ARG A 234 -24.27 -14.62 -4.21
C ARG A 234 -22.82 -15.07 -4.02
N ARG A 235 -22.05 -15.21 -5.11
CA ARG A 235 -20.63 -15.62 -5.04
C ARG A 235 -19.70 -14.46 -4.72
N ALA A 236 -20.13 -13.22 -4.90
CA ALA A 236 -19.34 -12.02 -4.57
C ALA A 236 -19.00 -11.91 -3.07
N TRP A 237 -19.85 -12.45 -2.18
CA TRP A 237 -19.62 -12.46 -0.74
C TRP A 237 -18.52 -13.42 -0.30
N THR A 238 -18.39 -14.56 -1.01
CA THR A 238 -17.38 -15.57 -0.71
C THR A 238 -16.10 -15.38 -1.52
N ARG A 239 -16.17 -14.65 -2.64
CA ARG A 239 -15.02 -14.29 -3.46
C ARG A 239 -14.02 -13.48 -2.64
N GLY A 240 -12.81 -14.02 -2.50
CA GLY A 240 -11.72 -13.32 -1.85
C GLY A 240 -11.82 -13.26 -0.32
N LEU A 241 -12.75 -13.99 0.32
CA LEU A 241 -12.84 -14.06 1.79
C LEU A 241 -11.52 -14.50 2.42
N LEU A 242 -10.90 -15.56 1.88
CA LEU A 242 -9.62 -16.06 2.39
C LEU A 242 -8.53 -14.97 2.34
N GLY A 243 -8.46 -14.22 1.24
CA GLY A 243 -7.56 -13.09 1.13
C GLY A 243 -7.90 -11.95 2.10
N CYS A 244 -9.19 -11.73 2.40
CA CYS A 244 -9.61 -10.73 3.38
C CYS A 244 -9.23 -11.15 4.81
N VAL A 245 -9.39 -12.44 5.16
CA VAL A 245 -9.00 -12.99 6.46
C VAL A 245 -7.48 -12.88 6.66
N LEU A 246 -6.70 -13.11 5.62
CA LEU A 246 -5.24 -12.96 5.67
C LEU A 246 -4.82 -11.50 5.86
N VAL A 247 -5.45 -10.59 5.12
CA VAL A 247 -5.02 -9.19 5.08
C VAL A 247 -5.57 -8.37 6.25
N ALA A 248 -6.75 -8.69 6.78
CA ALA A 248 -7.39 -7.88 7.83
C ALA A 248 -6.53 -7.74 9.11
N PRO A 249 -5.94 -8.80 9.69
CA PRO A 249 -5.07 -8.68 10.86
C PRO A 249 -3.86 -7.77 10.58
N LEU A 250 -3.31 -7.86 9.38
CA LEU A 250 -2.16 -7.05 8.96
C LEU A 250 -2.53 -5.58 8.78
N GLY A 251 -3.69 -5.29 8.18
CA GLY A 251 -4.21 -3.92 8.09
C GLY A 251 -4.47 -3.30 9.47
N LEU A 252 -4.96 -4.10 10.43
CA LEU A 252 -5.16 -3.67 11.81
C LEU A 252 -3.82 -3.42 12.53
N ALA A 253 -2.87 -4.35 12.41
CA ALA A 253 -1.51 -4.19 12.96
C ALA A 253 -0.79 -2.96 12.37
N ALA A 254 -0.98 -2.71 11.07
CA ALA A 254 -0.43 -1.55 10.38
C ALA A 254 -0.91 -0.23 11.00
N VAL A 255 -2.21 -0.12 11.27
CA VAL A 255 -2.82 1.10 11.83
C VAL A 255 -2.49 1.26 13.31
N TRP A 256 -2.55 0.18 14.10
CA TRP A 256 -2.36 0.27 15.55
C TRP A 256 -0.91 0.45 15.96
N ASP A 257 0.01 -0.28 15.32
CA ASP A 257 1.38 -0.40 15.82
C ASP A 257 2.41 0.21 14.86
N ALA A 258 2.24 -0.01 13.55
CA ALA A 258 3.25 0.39 12.57
C ALA A 258 3.14 1.87 12.11
N ALA A 259 1.99 2.53 12.35
CA ALA A 259 1.68 3.89 11.92
C ALA A 259 1.58 4.91 13.07
N PRO A 260 2.66 5.24 13.79
CA PRO A 260 2.63 6.23 14.88
C PRO A 260 2.63 7.66 14.32
N VAL A 261 1.58 8.06 13.60
CA VAL A 261 1.46 9.39 12.98
C VAL A 261 1.67 10.52 13.99
N LEU A 262 1.24 10.32 15.23
CA LEU A 262 1.38 11.32 16.30
C LEU A 262 2.83 11.49 16.80
N SER A 263 3.73 10.54 16.55
CA SER A 263 5.12 10.66 17.00
C SER A 263 5.88 11.78 16.29
N PHE A 264 5.44 12.20 15.10
CA PHE A 264 6.05 13.31 14.36
C PHE A 264 5.66 14.68 14.91
N LEU A 265 4.63 14.73 15.77
CA LEU A 265 4.09 15.96 16.35
C LEU A 265 4.52 16.17 17.81
N ARG A 266 5.22 15.21 18.40
CA ARG A 266 5.75 15.24 19.77
C ARG A 266 7.25 15.40 19.71
#